data_AF-A0A5E5QII3-F1
#
_entry.id   AF-A0A5E5QII3-F1
#
_cell.length_a   1.000
_cell.length_b   1.000
_cell.length_c   1.000
_cell.angle_alpha   90.00
_cell.angle_beta   90.00
_cell.angle_gamma   90.00
#
_symmetry.space_group_name_H-M   'P 1'
#
loop_
_entity.id
_entity.type
_entity.pdbx_description
1 polymer ?
#
loop_
_entity_poly.entity_id
_entity_poly.type
_entity_poly.pdbx_seq_one_letter_code
_entity_poly.pdbx_strand_id
1 'polypeptide(L)'
;MSNKKPYIVKFSGGRSSAMMLMKLLKNNQLNPKRGDIIIFNNTSAEHPATYEFTRKIKKIAEEEYNIPFFWIEYQTYEDSNGTYQWSRRPSYKLVNDQPLSRDNLGGYRYKGEVFEEMISLSGFLPSMVSRVCTLSMKIFVTNAFLSDWFAQKQSIGKLGHYV
;
A
#
# COMPACT_ATOMS: atom_id res chain seq x y z
N MET A 1 28.10 -14.70 -1.63
CA MET A 1 26.79 -15.27 -1.24
C MET A 1 25.72 -14.27 -1.67
N SER A 2 24.97 -14.54 -2.74
CA SER A 2 23.88 -13.63 -3.12
C SER A 2 22.78 -13.75 -2.07
N ASN A 3 22.39 -12.62 -1.48
CA ASN A 3 21.31 -12.57 -0.51
C ASN A 3 20.02 -13.00 -1.23
N LYS A 4 19.51 -14.20 -0.91
CA LYS A 4 18.37 -14.84 -1.59
C LYS A 4 17.01 -14.23 -1.22
N LYS A 5 16.95 -13.35 -0.23
CA LYS A 5 15.68 -12.78 0.26
C LYS A 5 15.30 -11.53 -0.54
N PRO A 6 14.00 -11.35 -0.86
CA PRO A 6 13.51 -10.16 -1.55
C PRO A 6 13.69 -8.90 -0.70
N TYR A 7 13.97 -7.79 -1.35
CA TYR A 7 14.02 -6.46 -0.74
C TYR A 7 12.68 -5.76 -0.92
N ILE A 8 12.08 -5.37 0.20
CA ILE A 8 10.84 -4.59 0.23
C ILE A 8 11.19 -3.15 0.52
N VAL A 9 11.02 -2.27 -0.47
CA VAL A 9 11.32 -0.85 -0.32
C VAL A 9 10.04 -0.08 0.01
N LYS A 10 10.01 0.52 1.20
CA LYS A 10 8.90 1.36 1.65
C LYS A 10 9.12 2.80 1.19
N PHE A 11 8.36 3.23 0.21
CA PHE A 11 8.41 4.58 -0.33
C PHE A 11 7.31 5.44 0.31
N SER A 12 7.64 6.64 0.77
CA SER A 12 6.72 7.52 1.49
C SER A 12 6.31 8.77 0.71
N GLY A 13 6.77 8.94 -0.54
CA GLY A 13 6.51 10.17 -1.30
C GLY A 13 7.38 11.37 -0.91
N GLY A 14 8.38 11.18 -0.04
CA GLY A 14 9.26 12.25 0.44
C GLY A 14 10.62 12.29 -0.26
N ARG A 15 11.33 13.42 -0.11
CA ARG A 15 12.67 13.63 -0.70
C ARG A 15 13.68 12.56 -0.28
N SER A 16 13.72 12.22 1.01
CA SER A 16 14.70 11.26 1.54
C SER A 16 14.43 9.83 1.06
N SER A 17 13.17 9.40 1.01
CA SER A 17 12.81 8.08 0.49
C SER A 17 13.03 7.99 -1.03
N ALA A 18 12.85 9.08 -1.77
CA ALA A 18 13.22 9.16 -3.18
C ALA A 18 14.73 9.11 -3.41
N MET A 19 15.52 9.85 -2.65
CA MET A 19 16.98 9.77 -2.73
C MET A 19 17.49 8.34 -2.48
N MET A 20 16.94 7.67 -1.45
CA MET A 20 17.26 6.28 -1.15
C MET A 20 16.88 5.36 -2.32
N LEU A 21 15.65 5.44 -2.80
CA LEU A 21 15.18 4.61 -3.90
C LEU A 21 16.00 4.81 -5.18
N MET A 22 16.29 6.06 -5.55
CA MET A 22 17.11 6.36 -6.73
C MET A 22 18.53 5.81 -6.61
N LYS A 23 19.13 5.81 -5.41
CA LYS A 23 20.43 5.16 -5.18
C LYS A 23 20.36 3.65 -5.37
N LEU A 24 19.31 3.01 -4.84
CA LEU A 24 19.11 1.56 -5.00
C LEU A 24 18.93 1.17 -6.48
N LEU A 25 18.15 1.94 -7.22
CA LEU A 25 17.90 1.72 -8.66
C LEU A 25 19.18 1.93 -9.49
N LYS A 26 19.84 3.09 -9.36
CA LYS A 26 21.05 3.42 -10.13
C LYS A 26 22.21 2.46 -9.89
N ASN A 27 22.30 1.89 -8.69
CA ASN A 27 23.33 0.92 -8.34
C ASN A 27 22.90 -0.54 -8.62
N ASN A 28 21.77 -0.77 -9.32
CA ASN A 28 21.22 -2.10 -9.62
C ASN A 28 21.09 -3.00 -8.37
N GLN A 29 20.74 -2.42 -7.22
CA GLN A 29 20.60 -3.15 -5.96
C GLN A 29 19.23 -3.82 -5.80
N LEU A 30 18.27 -3.44 -6.66
CA LEU A 30 16.95 -4.07 -6.78
C LEU A 30 16.92 -4.98 -8.01
N ASN A 31 16.30 -6.14 -7.85
CA ASN A 31 16.17 -7.16 -8.88
C ASN A 31 14.75 -7.76 -8.85
N PRO A 32 13.96 -7.62 -9.93
CA PRO A 32 12.59 -8.11 -9.95
C PRO A 32 12.53 -9.65 -9.89
N LYS A 33 13.55 -10.35 -10.43
CA LYS A 33 13.64 -11.82 -10.37
C LYS A 33 13.88 -12.35 -8.95
N ARG A 34 14.40 -11.52 -8.05
CA ARG A 34 14.52 -11.85 -6.62
C ARG A 34 13.18 -11.67 -5.88
N GLY A 35 12.21 -10.99 -6.50
CA GLY A 35 10.96 -10.58 -5.86
C GLY A 35 11.07 -9.24 -5.14
N ASP A 36 12.03 -8.39 -5.52
CA ASP A 36 12.15 -7.05 -4.96
C ASP A 36 11.03 -6.17 -5.46
N ILE A 37 10.41 -5.43 -4.55
CA ILE A 37 9.28 -4.56 -4.88
C ILE A 37 9.33 -3.27 -4.07
N ILE A 38 8.68 -2.25 -4.62
CA ILE A 38 8.49 -0.95 -3.99
C ILE A 38 7.02 -0.83 -3.58
N ILE A 39 6.77 -0.32 -2.38
CA ILE A 39 5.42 -0.14 -1.85
C ILE A 39 5.26 1.29 -1.38
N PHE A 40 4.21 1.95 -1.88
CA PHE A 40 3.67 3.18 -1.32
C PHE A 40 2.36 2.87 -0.59
N ASN A 41 2.29 3.25 0.68
CA ASN A 41 1.07 3.12 1.49
C ASN A 41 0.31 4.44 1.47
N ASN A 42 -0.74 4.48 0.67
CA ASN A 42 -1.57 5.65 0.60
C ASN A 42 -2.45 5.75 1.85
N THR A 43 -2.41 6.92 2.50
CA THR A 43 -3.21 7.25 3.68
C THR A 43 -4.41 8.12 3.35
N SER A 44 -4.61 8.48 2.07
CA SER A 44 -5.58 9.47 1.57
C SER A 44 -5.47 10.87 2.17
N ALA A 45 -4.47 11.12 3.01
CA ALA A 45 -4.18 12.41 3.65
C ALA A 45 -2.88 13.04 3.11
N GLU A 46 -2.35 12.50 2.01
CA GLU A 46 -1.13 13.00 1.38
C GLU A 46 -1.42 14.27 0.58
N HIS A 47 -0.44 15.17 0.52
CA HIS A 47 -0.55 16.38 -0.29
C HIS A 47 -0.69 16.03 -1.79
N PRO A 48 -1.49 16.74 -2.60
CA PRO A 48 -1.65 16.47 -4.03
C PRO A 48 -0.33 16.32 -4.80
N ALA A 49 0.64 17.19 -4.51
CA ALA A 49 1.99 17.12 -5.09
C ALA A 49 2.73 15.81 -4.77
N THR A 50 2.46 15.17 -3.63
CA THR A 50 3.03 13.87 -3.25
C THR A 50 2.56 12.78 -4.20
N TYR A 51 1.29 12.80 -4.62
CA TYR A 51 0.76 11.83 -5.59
C TYR A 51 1.41 12.00 -6.95
N GLU A 52 1.54 13.23 -7.44
CA GLU A 52 2.22 13.51 -8.71
C GLU A 52 3.69 13.08 -8.67
N PHE A 53 4.37 13.38 -7.58
CA PHE A 53 5.76 12.98 -7.39
C PHE A 53 5.91 11.46 -7.32
N THR A 54 5.06 10.79 -6.55
CA THR A 54 5.08 9.32 -6.42
C THR A 54 4.78 8.64 -7.76
N ARG A 55 3.84 9.18 -8.55
CA ARG A 55 3.57 8.73 -9.93
C ARG A 55 4.82 8.80 -10.81
N LYS A 56 5.53 9.94 -10.79
CA LYS A 56 6.77 10.11 -11.57
C LYS A 56 7.82 9.07 -11.18
N ILE A 57 8.04 8.87 -9.88
CA ILE A 57 9.02 7.88 -9.39
C ILE A 57 8.58 6.44 -9.72
N LYS A 58 7.28 6.14 -9.62
CA LYS A 58 6.69 4.86 -10.04
C LYS A 58 6.99 4.56 -11.51
N LYS A 59 6.72 5.53 -12.39
CA LYS A 59 7.02 5.43 -13.82
C LYS A 59 8.49 5.11 -14.08
N ILE A 60 9.41 5.83 -13.44
CA ILE A 60 10.86 5.58 -13.56
C ILE A 60 11.21 4.15 -13.12
N ALA A 61 10.74 3.73 -11.93
CA ALA A 61 11.07 2.42 -11.40
C ALA A 61 10.56 1.26 -12.28
N GLU A 62 9.38 1.41 -12.86
CA GLU A 62 8.75 0.36 -13.67
C GLU A 62 9.26 0.37 -15.12
N GLU A 63 9.34 1.53 -15.77
CA GLU A 63 9.70 1.61 -17.20
C GLU A 63 11.22 1.51 -17.42
N GLU A 64 12.04 2.17 -16.59
CA GLU A 64 13.50 2.21 -16.78
C GLU A 64 14.21 1.03 -16.11
N TYR A 65 13.68 0.54 -14.99
CA TYR A 65 14.33 -0.49 -14.16
C TYR A 65 13.55 -1.80 -14.03
N ASN A 66 12.31 -1.86 -14.54
CA ASN A 66 11.45 -3.04 -14.44
C ASN A 66 11.26 -3.55 -12.99
N ILE A 67 11.21 -2.63 -12.01
CA ILE A 67 10.94 -2.95 -10.60
C ILE A 67 9.47 -2.67 -10.29
N PRO A 68 8.70 -3.68 -9.82
CA PRO A 68 7.29 -3.49 -9.48
C PRO A 68 7.12 -2.44 -8.38
N PHE A 69 6.21 -1.49 -8.61
CA PHE A 69 5.88 -0.45 -7.64
C PHE A 69 4.37 -0.44 -7.37
N PHE A 70 3.99 -0.96 -6.21
CA PHE A 70 2.60 -1.05 -5.79
C PHE A 70 2.14 0.12 -4.91
N TRP A 71 0.89 0.52 -5.11
CA TRP A 71 0.18 1.42 -4.22
C TRP A 71 -0.87 0.61 -3.48
N ILE A 72 -0.85 0.69 -2.15
CA ILE A 72 -1.79 -0.04 -1.30
C ILE A 72 -2.41 0.89 -0.26
N GLU A 73 -3.67 0.62 0.07
CA GLU A 73 -4.46 1.36 1.03
C GLU A 73 -4.97 0.43 2.13
N TYR A 74 -5.20 0.99 3.31
CA TYR A 74 -5.98 0.31 4.34
C TYR A 74 -7.44 0.26 3.92
N GLN A 75 -8.07 -0.91 4.04
CA GLN A 75 -9.52 -1.03 3.92
C GLN A 75 -10.05 -1.97 4.99
N THR A 76 -11.36 -2.02 5.12
CA THR A 76 -12.06 -3.01 5.91
C THR A 76 -13.00 -3.83 5.03
N TYR A 77 -13.38 -5.00 5.52
CA TYR A 77 -14.36 -5.87 4.89
C TYR A 77 -15.19 -6.55 5.99
N GLU A 78 -16.40 -6.96 5.65
CA GLU A 78 -17.22 -7.77 6.54
C GLU A 78 -16.91 -9.25 6.33
N ASP A 79 -16.71 -9.96 7.44
CA ASP A 79 -16.46 -11.39 7.44
C ASP A 79 -17.27 -12.04 8.55
N SER A 80 -18.01 -13.08 8.17
CA SER A 80 -18.80 -13.89 9.07
C SER A 80 -17.98 -15.03 9.67
N ASN A 81 -16.77 -15.30 9.16
CA ASN A 81 -15.92 -16.44 9.53
C ASN A 81 -16.65 -17.80 9.45
N GLY A 82 -17.63 -17.94 8.54
CA GLY A 82 -18.47 -19.14 8.45
C GLY A 82 -19.48 -19.28 9.61
N THR A 83 -19.60 -18.26 10.46
CA THR A 83 -20.66 -18.10 11.45
C THR A 83 -21.73 -17.14 10.92
N TYR A 84 -22.95 -17.16 11.44
CA TYR A 84 -23.97 -16.15 11.10
C TYR A 84 -23.72 -14.79 11.79
N GLN A 85 -22.54 -14.57 12.36
CA GLN A 85 -22.16 -13.33 13.04
C GLN A 85 -21.14 -12.56 12.20
N TRP A 86 -21.60 -11.46 11.61
CA TRP A 86 -20.76 -10.59 10.79
C TRP A 86 -19.87 -9.71 11.67
N SER A 87 -18.59 -9.66 11.32
CA SER A 87 -17.60 -8.83 11.98
C SER A 87 -16.79 -8.04 10.96
N ARG A 88 -16.58 -6.75 11.23
CA ARG A 88 -15.73 -5.91 10.38
C ARG A 88 -14.27 -6.19 10.68
N ARG A 89 -13.48 -6.47 9.64
CA ARG A 89 -12.07 -6.85 9.74
C ARG A 89 -11.18 -5.95 8.88
N PRO A 90 -9.94 -5.66 9.33
CA PRO A 90 -8.98 -4.91 8.54
C PRO A 90 -8.42 -5.75 7.38
N SER A 91 -8.12 -5.10 6.27
CA SER A 91 -7.52 -5.66 5.06
C SER A 91 -6.72 -4.58 4.32
N TYR A 92 -6.32 -4.88 3.08
CA TYR A 92 -5.70 -3.93 2.17
C TYR A 92 -6.47 -3.83 0.86
N LYS A 93 -6.36 -2.70 0.18
CA LYS A 93 -6.77 -2.50 -1.21
C LYS A 93 -5.53 -2.25 -2.06
N LEU A 94 -5.38 -2.99 -3.16
CA LEU A 94 -4.43 -2.63 -4.21
C LEU A 94 -5.07 -1.58 -5.11
N VAL A 95 -4.39 -0.46 -5.34
CA VAL A 95 -4.91 0.65 -6.14
C VAL A 95 -3.96 1.02 -7.27
N ASN A 96 -4.51 1.59 -8.34
CA ASN A 96 -3.72 2.21 -9.39
C ASN A 96 -3.31 3.64 -9.00
N ASP A 97 -2.48 4.24 -9.85
CA ASP A 97 -1.89 5.55 -9.63
C ASP A 97 -2.80 6.71 -10.09
N GLN A 98 -4.07 6.43 -10.42
CA GLN A 98 -5.09 7.40 -10.81
C GLN A 98 -6.14 7.55 -9.69
N PRO A 99 -6.72 8.75 -9.50
CA PRO A 99 -7.71 8.97 -8.44
C PRO A 99 -8.94 8.10 -8.64
N LEU A 100 -9.55 7.69 -7.53
CA LEU A 100 -10.83 6.98 -7.52
C LEU A 100 -11.92 7.84 -8.18
N SER A 101 -12.63 7.25 -9.14
CA SER A 101 -13.76 7.86 -9.84
C SER A 101 -14.79 6.78 -10.22
N ARG A 102 -15.97 7.20 -10.73
CA ARG A 102 -17.00 6.25 -11.19
C ARG A 102 -16.49 5.33 -12.30
N ASP A 103 -15.64 5.87 -13.16
CA ASP A 103 -15.02 5.13 -14.28
C ASP A 103 -13.72 4.41 -13.86
N ASN A 104 -13.19 4.70 -12.67
CA ASN A 104 -11.95 4.13 -12.15
C ASN A 104 -12.11 3.59 -10.71
N LEU A 105 -12.78 2.45 -10.57
CA LEU A 105 -13.02 1.80 -9.26
C LEU A 105 -11.73 1.29 -8.57
N GLY A 106 -10.68 1.06 -9.36
CA GLY A 106 -9.35 0.69 -8.89
C GLY A 106 -8.48 1.87 -8.45
N GLY A 107 -9.00 3.10 -8.55
CA GLY A 107 -8.25 4.30 -8.20
C GLY A 107 -7.98 4.48 -6.72
N TYR A 108 -6.99 5.32 -6.42
CA TYR A 108 -6.60 5.67 -5.05
C TYR A 108 -7.53 6.73 -4.46
N ARG A 109 -7.77 6.62 -3.15
CA ARG A 109 -8.54 7.57 -2.33
C ARG A 109 -7.66 8.74 -1.88
N TYR A 110 -8.20 9.95 -1.82
CA TYR A 110 -7.38 11.16 -1.66
C TYR A 110 -8.04 12.30 -0.86
N LYS A 111 -9.18 12.03 -0.23
CA LYS A 111 -9.96 12.98 0.58
C LYS A 111 -10.05 12.55 2.05
N GLY A 112 -9.08 11.80 2.54
CA GLY A 112 -9.02 11.33 3.93
C GLY A 112 -9.81 10.04 4.23
N GLU A 113 -10.42 9.41 3.22
CA GLU A 113 -11.32 8.26 3.39
C GLU A 113 -10.63 7.05 4.06
N VAL A 114 -9.35 6.81 3.77
CA VAL A 114 -8.57 5.71 4.39
C VAL A 114 -8.38 5.95 5.89
N PHE A 115 -8.20 7.22 6.26
CA PHE A 115 -7.99 7.64 7.65
C PHE A 115 -9.31 7.55 8.44
N GLU A 116 -10.40 8.04 7.85
CA GLU A 116 -11.76 7.90 8.39
C GLU A 116 -12.14 6.44 8.57
N GLU A 117 -11.86 5.60 7.59
CA GLU A 117 -12.12 4.18 7.65
C GLU A 117 -11.37 3.51 8.81
N MET A 118 -10.09 3.82 8.99
CA MET A 118 -9.28 3.32 10.10
C MET A 118 -9.83 3.78 11.46
N ILE A 119 -10.17 5.07 11.60
CA ILE A 119 -10.74 5.62 12.84
C ILE A 119 -12.09 4.96 13.17
N SER A 120 -12.93 4.73 12.15
CA SER A 120 -14.24 4.12 12.34
C SER A 120 -14.16 2.69 12.90
N LEU A 121 -13.04 1.99 12.68
CA LEU A 121 -12.80 0.68 13.29
C LEU A 121 -12.08 0.79 14.64
N SER A 122 -11.11 1.69 14.79
CA SER A 122 -10.33 1.82 16.04
C SER A 122 -11.13 2.48 17.17
N GLY A 123 -12.05 3.38 16.84
CA GLY A 123 -12.83 4.15 17.81
C GLY A 123 -12.06 5.29 18.48
N PHE A 124 -10.84 5.61 18.04
CA PHE A 124 -10.04 6.70 18.60
C PHE A 124 -9.12 7.36 17.56
N LEU A 125 -8.85 8.65 17.80
CA LEU A 125 -7.95 9.43 16.96
C LEU A 125 -6.49 9.03 17.19
N PRO A 126 -5.67 9.01 16.14
CA PRO A 126 -4.25 8.74 16.27
C PRO A 126 -3.55 9.76 17.17
N SER A 127 -2.56 9.27 17.94
CA SER A 127 -1.72 10.12 18.77
C SER A 127 -0.25 9.77 18.59
N MET A 128 0.63 10.65 19.05
CA MET A 128 2.09 10.39 19.04
C MET A 128 2.47 9.13 19.82
N VAL A 129 1.71 8.83 20.89
CA VAL A 129 1.89 7.64 21.73
C VAL A 129 1.26 6.42 21.04
N SER A 130 0.02 6.55 20.58
CA SER A 130 -0.72 5.50 19.91
C SER A 130 -0.49 5.58 18.40
N ARG A 131 0.61 4.95 17.94
CA ARG A 131 1.08 4.92 16.54
C ARG A 131 0.21 4.06 15.61
N VAL A 132 -1.11 4.11 15.77
CA VAL A 132 -2.09 3.28 15.04
C VAL A 132 -2.04 3.49 13.54
N CYS A 133 -1.77 4.72 13.08
CA CYS A 133 -1.56 4.97 11.65
C CYS A 133 -0.44 4.11 11.06
N THR A 134 0.67 4.00 11.79
CA THR A 134 1.82 3.20 11.36
C THR A 134 1.51 1.71 11.46
N LEU A 135 0.87 1.27 12.54
CA LEU A 135 0.53 -0.14 12.74
C LEU A 135 -0.48 -0.64 11.69
N SER A 136 -1.63 0.03 11.59
CA SER A 136 -2.73 -0.39 10.73
C SER A 136 -2.47 -0.07 9.26
N MET A 137 -2.19 1.19 8.92
CA MET A 137 -2.16 1.62 7.52
C MET A 137 -0.82 1.37 6.82
N LYS A 138 0.27 1.19 7.58
CA LYS A 138 1.61 0.95 7.00
C LYS A 138 2.09 -0.48 7.19
N ILE A 139 2.14 -0.99 8.41
CA ILE A 139 2.75 -2.31 8.70
C ILE A 139 1.78 -3.44 8.34
N PHE A 140 0.58 -3.44 8.92
CA PHE A 140 -0.41 -4.51 8.71
C PHE A 140 -0.79 -4.67 7.23
N VAL A 141 -1.18 -3.58 6.57
CA VAL A 141 -1.56 -3.56 5.14
C VAL A 141 -0.45 -4.12 4.26
N THR A 142 0.80 -3.77 4.56
CA THR A 142 1.96 -4.29 3.79
C THR A 142 2.15 -5.78 4.01
N ASN A 143 2.06 -6.24 5.25
CA ASN A 143 2.21 -7.67 5.55
C ASN A 143 1.10 -8.49 4.90
N ALA A 144 -0.14 -8.00 4.94
CA ALA A 144 -1.27 -8.65 4.30
C ALA A 144 -1.08 -8.74 2.77
N PHE A 145 -0.69 -7.64 2.13
CA PHE A 145 -0.39 -7.61 0.69
C PHE A 145 0.76 -8.55 0.33
N LEU A 146 1.89 -8.47 1.05
CA LEU A 146 3.06 -9.31 0.78
C LEU A 146 2.75 -10.80 0.96
N SER A 147 1.94 -11.15 1.96
CA SER A 147 1.51 -12.54 2.19
C SER A 147 0.76 -13.09 0.99
N ASP A 148 -0.15 -12.32 0.40
CA ASP A 148 -0.91 -12.75 -0.78
C ASP A 148 -0.05 -12.74 -2.05
N TRP A 149 0.81 -11.73 -2.20
CA TRP A 149 1.73 -11.59 -3.34
C TRP A 149 2.74 -12.75 -3.41
N PHE A 150 3.42 -13.06 -2.30
CA PHE A 150 4.39 -14.16 -2.26
C PHE A 150 3.73 -15.54 -2.36
N ALA A 151 2.47 -15.66 -1.94
CA ALA A 151 1.67 -16.87 -2.16
C ALA A 151 1.12 -16.99 -3.60
N GLN A 152 1.39 -16.00 -4.47
CA GLN A 152 0.91 -15.95 -5.86
C GLN A 152 -0.61 -16.15 -5.97
N LYS A 153 -1.36 -15.61 -5.02
CA LYS A 153 -2.82 -15.71 -5.06
C LYS A 153 -3.35 -14.92 -6.27
N GLN A 154 -4.20 -15.58 -7.06
CA GLN A 154 -4.82 -14.96 -8.24
C GLN A 154 -6.00 -14.05 -7.89
N SER A 155 -6.51 -14.13 -6.67
CA SER A 155 -7.63 -13.31 -6.19
C SER A 155 -7.38 -12.80 -4.78
N ILE A 156 -7.79 -11.56 -4.54
CA ILE A 156 -7.87 -10.99 -3.19
C ILE A 156 -9.24 -11.35 -2.66
N GLY A 157 -9.33 -12.44 -1.89
CA GLY A 157 -10.61 -12.90 -1.32
C GLY A 157 -11.25 -11.95 -0.29
N LYS A 158 -10.64 -10.78 -0.04
CA LYS A 158 -10.99 -9.83 1.03
C LYS A 158 -11.14 -8.41 0.48
N LEU A 159 -11.82 -8.30 -0.66
CA LEU A 159 -12.21 -7.01 -1.25
C LEU A 159 -13.41 -6.49 -0.43
N GLY A 160 -13.23 -5.33 0.19
CA GLY A 160 -14.19 -4.74 1.09
C GLY A 160 -15.53 -4.42 0.43
N HIS A 161 -16.60 -4.64 1.18
CA HIS A 161 -17.84 -3.91 1.04
C HIS A 161 -18.03 -3.08 2.30
N TYR A 162 -17.97 -1.77 2.13
CA TYR A 162 -18.69 -0.82 2.96
C TYR A 162 -19.06 0.33 2.03
N VAL A 163 -20.35 0.40 1.66
CA VAL A 163 -20.95 1.51 0.93
C VAL A 163 -21.45 2.51 1.96
#